data_AF-A0A8H5HI30-F1
#
_entry.id   AF-A0A8H5HI30-F1
#
_cell.length_a   1.000
_cell.length_b   1.000
_cell.length_c   1.000
_cell.angle_alpha   90.00
_cell.angle_beta   90.00
_cell.angle_gamma   90.00
#
_symmetry.space_group_name_H-M   'P 1'
#
loop_
_entity.id
_entity.type
_entity.pdbx_description
1 polymer ?
#
loop_
_entity_poly.entity_id
_entity_poly.type
_entity_poly.pdbx_seq_one_letter_code
_entity_poly.pdbx_strand_id
1 'polypeptide(L)'
;MAITCGRVFRSLRSVCAPVTTVVGFSLLLTWIFILYQPSLGPGSIQRLGWQSWEIVSMPNNVQSPVKGNTSDLGSNIDAEVPERVDWWNVTVPEEKVDSSSFPLDVWAPLLPQATGFSEITVERCMVDPSFGTDLCTPSSTPEQDAIKGKWVRVKRDLNLEAGYTAPFLSIYYRRTRRQDVNIIIDLQLLPDKEEPSPSVGWRKAAMSLRAGVFRAPPLYLWYRMGKTPLEMSPTERANVITELDVLYGEDVPWYGFEKLHPPTMPQKGKVEATWLTYRRGVKIPPRAPPLHFSHDGKFKILQVADLHYSVSQGFCRDTDRKPCEHSDNLTSTLLGNVLSAEKPDLVVFSGDQLNGQRTTWDPKSVLAKFAKAVTDRDIPWAAVFGNHDEEDGMLKEEQLRLMKGLPYSLVERGPKDVHGVGNYVLKVKSADASKTHLLTLYFLDSGSYSKGYMSIFGLLPTAYDWIRESQINWFLQQSGAIKQIERPFTPDTSKDLGHIWKERQEQVTPDTRQLAKPNALMFFHIPL
;
A
#
# COMPACT_ATOMS: atom_id res chain seq x y z
N MET A 1 64.37 -12.61 -56.15
CA MET A 1 63.90 -11.23 -55.91
C MET A 1 64.04 -10.92 -54.43
N ALA A 2 65.03 -10.13 -54.05
CA ALA A 2 65.24 -9.74 -52.66
C ALA A 2 64.17 -8.72 -52.24
N ILE A 3 63.31 -9.10 -51.29
CA ILE A 3 62.38 -8.17 -50.64
C ILE A 3 63.24 -7.26 -49.75
N THR A 4 63.53 -6.06 -50.23
CA THR A 4 64.25 -5.06 -49.44
C THR A 4 63.31 -4.49 -48.37
N CYS A 5 63.81 -4.35 -47.15
CA CYS A 5 63.06 -3.83 -45.99
C CYS A 5 62.28 -2.55 -46.32
N GLY A 6 62.84 -1.66 -47.15
CA GLY A 6 62.20 -0.42 -47.59
C GLY A 6 60.90 -0.60 -48.41
N ARG A 7 60.72 -1.72 -49.14
CA ARG A 7 59.45 -2.02 -49.84
C ARG A 7 58.35 -2.46 -48.87
N VAL A 8 58.71 -3.20 -47.83
CA VAL A 8 57.80 -3.63 -46.76
C VAL A 8 57.30 -2.42 -45.97
N PHE A 9 58.19 -1.50 -45.59
CA PHE A 9 57.81 -0.28 -44.87
C PHE A 9 56.96 0.69 -45.70
N ARG A 10 57.16 0.78 -47.03
CA ARG A 10 56.26 1.55 -47.91
C ARG A 10 54.87 0.93 -48.03
N SER A 11 54.80 -0.40 -48.12
CA SER A 11 53.52 -1.13 -48.18
C SER A 11 52.76 -1.03 -46.86
N LEU A 12 53.44 -1.18 -45.72
CA LEU A 12 52.85 -0.94 -44.39
C LEU A 12 52.32 0.49 -44.28
N ARG A 13 53.06 1.50 -44.75
CA ARG A 13 52.63 2.89 -44.69
C ARG A 13 51.42 3.17 -45.59
N SER A 14 51.31 2.52 -46.75
CA SER A 14 50.17 2.69 -47.65
C SER A 14 48.90 1.98 -47.18
N VAL A 15 49.02 0.99 -46.28
CA VAL A 15 47.87 0.31 -45.64
C VAL A 15 47.52 0.95 -44.29
N CYS A 16 48.51 1.31 -43.47
CA CYS A 16 48.28 1.88 -42.15
C CYS A 16 47.57 3.23 -42.23
N ALA A 17 47.89 4.10 -43.19
CA ALA A 17 47.27 5.42 -43.31
C ALA A 17 45.75 5.37 -43.61
N PRO A 18 45.27 4.64 -44.63
CA PRO A 18 43.83 4.51 -44.86
C PRO A 18 43.12 3.74 -43.74
N VAL A 19 43.75 2.70 -43.16
CA VAL A 19 43.15 1.96 -42.03
C VAL A 19 42.99 2.84 -40.79
N THR A 20 44.02 3.62 -40.42
CA THR A 20 43.90 4.56 -39.29
C THR A 20 42.89 5.67 -39.57
N THR A 21 42.75 6.10 -40.82
CA THR A 21 41.72 7.08 -41.19
C THR A 21 40.32 6.49 -41.05
N VAL A 22 40.09 5.26 -41.53
CA VAL A 22 38.78 4.58 -41.41
C VAL A 22 38.44 4.31 -39.95
N VAL A 23 39.39 3.81 -39.16
CA VAL A 23 39.20 3.58 -37.71
C VAL A 23 38.94 4.89 -36.99
N GLY A 24 39.74 5.93 -37.26
CA GLY A 24 39.54 7.26 -36.67
C GLY A 24 38.19 7.86 -37.03
N PHE A 25 37.74 7.74 -38.28
CA PHE A 25 36.44 8.23 -38.73
C PHE A 25 35.29 7.40 -38.13
N SER A 26 35.46 6.10 -37.99
CA SER A 26 34.48 5.21 -37.34
C SER A 26 34.35 5.52 -35.86
N LEU A 27 35.46 5.78 -35.16
CA LEU A 27 35.47 6.22 -33.77
C LEU A 27 34.84 7.61 -33.61
N LEU A 28 35.13 8.53 -34.53
CA LEU A 28 34.51 9.86 -34.55
C LEU A 28 33.00 9.76 -34.77
N LEU A 29 32.53 8.98 -35.74
CA LEU A 29 31.10 8.79 -36.00
C LEU A 29 30.40 8.08 -34.84
N THR A 30 31.05 7.07 -34.24
CA THR A 30 30.55 6.42 -33.02
C THR A 30 30.47 7.44 -31.89
N TRP A 31 31.49 8.30 -31.74
CA TRP A 31 31.43 9.38 -30.77
C TRP A 31 30.28 10.33 -31.08
N ILE A 32 30.15 10.89 -32.28
CA ILE A 32 29.11 11.88 -32.63
C ILE A 32 27.69 11.32 -32.53
N PHE A 33 27.45 10.10 -33.03
CA PHE A 33 26.09 9.58 -33.22
C PHE A 33 25.65 8.61 -32.13
N ILE A 34 26.58 8.03 -31.35
CA ILE A 34 26.26 7.04 -30.32
C ILE A 34 26.63 7.57 -28.92
N LEU A 35 27.82 8.17 -28.74
CA LEU A 35 28.32 8.56 -27.41
C LEU A 35 28.09 10.04 -27.05
N TYR A 36 28.07 10.93 -28.04
CA TYR A 36 27.93 12.37 -27.88
C TYR A 36 26.45 12.73 -27.96
N GLN A 37 25.83 12.78 -26.79
CA GLN A 37 24.48 13.31 -26.63
C GLN A 37 24.60 14.77 -26.16
N PRO A 38 24.38 15.77 -27.04
CA PRO A 38 24.46 17.19 -26.67
C PRO A 38 23.27 17.67 -25.84
N SER A 39 22.30 16.80 -25.55
CA SER A 39 21.33 17.03 -24.50
C SER A 39 22.03 16.90 -23.15
N LEU A 40 21.77 17.86 -22.26
CA LEU A 40 22.04 17.77 -20.84
C LEU A 40 21.63 16.39 -20.32
N GLY A 41 22.60 15.50 -20.09
CA GLY A 41 22.34 14.15 -19.59
C GLY A 41 21.65 14.20 -18.21
N PRO A 42 21.08 13.08 -17.74
CA PRO A 42 20.38 13.02 -16.45
C PRO A 42 21.25 13.38 -15.24
N GLY A 43 22.59 13.39 -15.39
CA GLY A 43 23.54 13.86 -14.36
C GLY A 43 23.92 15.34 -14.42
N SER A 44 23.37 16.11 -15.36
CA SER A 44 23.55 17.57 -15.37
C SER A 44 22.74 18.20 -14.25
N ILE A 45 23.34 19.11 -13.49
CA ILE A 45 22.65 19.84 -12.42
C ILE A 45 21.58 20.72 -13.07
N GLN A 46 20.34 20.24 -13.06
CA GLN A 46 19.17 21.01 -13.46
C GLN A 46 18.57 21.65 -12.21
N ARG A 47 18.46 22.98 -12.23
CA ARG A 47 17.82 23.73 -11.16
C ARG A 47 16.30 23.62 -11.36
N LEU A 48 15.66 22.64 -10.72
CA LEU A 48 14.22 22.32 -10.81
C LEU A 48 13.33 23.34 -10.08
N GLY A 49 13.62 24.64 -10.19
CA GLY A 49 12.92 25.72 -9.49
C GLY A 49 13.52 26.05 -8.13
N TRP A 50 12.79 26.86 -7.36
CA TRP A 50 13.09 27.16 -5.96
C TRP A 50 12.14 26.38 -5.06
N GLN A 51 12.68 25.67 -4.08
CA GLN A 51 11.89 25.12 -2.98
C GLN A 51 11.72 26.22 -1.93
N SER A 52 10.49 26.71 -1.73
CA SER A 52 10.15 27.38 -0.47
C SER A 52 9.98 26.30 0.59
N TRP A 53 10.71 26.40 1.69
CA TRP A 53 10.52 25.52 2.84
C TRP A 53 10.04 26.37 4.01
N GLU A 54 9.08 25.84 4.76
CA GLU A 54 8.64 26.40 6.03
C GLU A 54 8.74 25.27 7.07
N ILE A 55 9.20 25.61 8.28
CA ILE A 55 9.29 24.62 9.35
C ILE A 55 7.89 24.45 9.93
N VAL A 56 7.31 23.27 9.71
CA VAL A 56 6.11 22.85 10.43
C VAL A 56 6.52 22.60 11.89
N SER A 57 6.29 23.59 12.74
CA SER A 57 6.60 23.52 14.16
C SER A 57 5.48 22.77 14.87
N MET A 58 5.75 21.54 15.30
CA MET A 58 4.80 20.81 16.15
C MET A 58 4.75 21.47 17.53
N PRO A 59 3.57 21.84 18.04
CA PRO A 59 3.48 22.37 19.40
C PRO A 59 3.94 21.29 20.39
N ASN A 60 5.00 21.59 21.15
CA ASN A 60 5.46 20.76 22.25
C ASN A 60 4.42 20.79 23.37
N ASN A 61 3.45 19.87 23.38
CA ASN A 61 2.87 19.41 24.63
C ASN A 61 2.20 18.05 24.53
N VAL A 62 2.85 17.06 25.15
CA VAL A 62 2.23 15.84 25.65
C VAL A 62 1.39 16.23 26.86
N GLN A 63 0.05 16.23 26.72
CA GLN A 63 -0.87 15.97 27.83
C GLN A 63 -2.26 15.61 27.28
N SER A 64 -2.81 14.53 27.82
CA SER A 64 -4.08 13.88 27.48
C SER A 64 -5.26 14.85 27.32
N PRO A 65 -6.27 14.53 26.50
CA PRO A 65 -7.42 15.41 26.31
C PRO A 65 -8.29 15.42 27.58
N VAL A 66 -8.18 16.50 28.35
CA VAL A 66 -9.16 16.87 29.36
C VAL A 66 -10.36 17.48 28.63
N LYS A 67 -11.53 16.88 28.81
CA LYS A 67 -12.83 17.45 28.43
C LYS A 67 -12.98 18.83 29.08
N GLY A 68 -13.06 19.88 28.28
CA GLY A 68 -13.25 21.25 28.74
C GLY A 68 -14.24 21.98 27.84
N ASN A 69 -15.29 22.51 28.47
CA ASN A 69 -16.50 23.09 27.91
C ASN A 69 -16.30 24.19 26.86
N THR A 70 -17.19 24.16 25.87
CA THR A 70 -17.52 25.25 24.95
C THR A 70 -18.07 26.45 25.70
N SER A 71 -17.44 27.62 25.54
CA SER A 71 -18.09 28.91 25.76
C SER A 71 -17.97 29.76 24.50
N ASP A 72 -19.15 30.04 23.97
CA ASP A 72 -19.51 30.99 22.92
C ASP A 72 -18.82 32.36 23.04
N LEU A 73 -18.36 32.89 21.92
CA LEU A 73 -18.31 34.33 21.67
C LEU A 73 -18.22 34.56 20.15
N GLY A 74 -19.38 34.89 19.59
CA GLY A 74 -19.59 35.08 18.16
C GLY A 74 -19.06 36.39 17.61
N SER A 75 -18.96 36.42 16.29
CA SER A 75 -19.08 37.62 15.47
C SER A 75 -19.73 37.25 14.14
N ASN A 76 -21.03 37.55 14.05
CA ASN A 76 -21.81 37.54 12.81
C ASN A 76 -21.26 38.57 11.83
N ILE A 77 -20.96 38.13 10.61
CA ILE A 77 -21.26 38.91 9.39
C ILE A 77 -21.82 37.92 8.37
N ASP A 78 -23.11 38.08 8.11
CA ASP A 78 -23.88 37.31 7.14
C ASP A 78 -23.44 37.60 5.70
N ALA A 79 -23.15 36.53 4.98
CA ALA A 79 -23.53 36.39 3.59
C ALA A 79 -24.01 34.94 3.43
N GLU A 80 -25.33 34.73 3.50
CA GLU A 80 -25.96 33.48 3.10
C GLU A 80 -25.69 33.24 1.61
N VAL A 81 -24.57 32.58 1.33
CA VAL A 81 -24.36 31.88 0.07
C VAL A 81 -25.32 30.69 0.09
N PRO A 82 -26.21 30.52 -0.91
CA PRO A 82 -27.08 29.35 -0.95
C PRO A 82 -26.21 28.10 -0.84
N GLU A 83 -26.59 27.17 0.04
CA GLU A 83 -25.89 25.91 0.31
C GLU A 83 -25.51 25.24 -1.03
N ARG A 84 -24.27 25.46 -1.46
CA ARG A 84 -23.80 25.02 -2.77
C ARG A 84 -23.65 23.52 -2.64
N VAL A 85 -24.54 22.76 -3.30
CA VAL A 85 -24.42 21.31 -3.30
C VAL A 85 -23.15 20.94 -4.04
N ASP A 86 -22.14 20.59 -3.26
CA ASP A 86 -20.85 20.17 -3.76
C ASP A 86 -20.98 18.90 -4.58
N TRP A 87 -20.43 18.91 -5.79
CA TRP A 87 -20.61 17.81 -6.74
C TRP A 87 -19.91 16.52 -6.31
N TRP A 88 -19.01 16.60 -5.33
CA TRP A 88 -18.34 15.46 -4.68
C TRP A 88 -19.14 14.89 -3.51
N ASN A 89 -20.11 15.62 -2.95
CA ASN A 89 -20.98 15.18 -1.87
C ASN A 89 -22.24 14.45 -2.36
N VAL A 90 -22.12 13.70 -3.46
CA VAL A 90 -23.24 12.88 -3.95
C VAL A 90 -23.12 11.52 -3.27
N THR A 91 -24.13 11.16 -2.48
CA THR A 91 -24.31 9.79 -2.00
C THR A 91 -24.34 8.85 -3.20
N VAL A 92 -23.20 8.22 -3.49
CA VAL A 92 -23.15 7.11 -4.44
C VAL A 92 -23.97 5.99 -3.79
N PRO A 93 -24.95 5.39 -4.51
CA PRO A 93 -25.70 4.27 -3.98
C PRO A 93 -24.73 3.24 -3.42
N GLU A 94 -24.97 2.75 -2.20
CA GLU A 94 -24.19 1.65 -1.64
C GLU A 94 -24.12 0.53 -2.68
N GLU A 95 -22.91 0.18 -3.09
CA GLU A 95 -22.71 -0.93 -4.01
C GLU A 95 -23.26 -2.19 -3.34
N LYS A 96 -24.42 -2.67 -3.81
CA LYS A 96 -24.94 -3.97 -3.41
C LYS A 96 -24.02 -5.03 -3.98
N VAL A 97 -23.05 -5.45 -3.18
CA VAL A 97 -22.16 -6.55 -3.57
C VAL A 97 -22.94 -7.87 -3.47
N ASP A 98 -23.12 -8.52 -4.61
CA ASP A 98 -23.73 -9.84 -4.64
C ASP A 98 -22.74 -10.92 -4.18
N SER A 99 -22.80 -11.26 -2.90
CA SER A 99 -21.95 -12.30 -2.29
C SER A 99 -22.35 -13.73 -2.70
N SER A 100 -23.46 -13.92 -3.43
CA SER A 100 -23.95 -15.25 -3.82
C SER A 100 -23.05 -15.94 -4.86
N SER A 101 -22.23 -15.17 -5.58
CA SER A 101 -21.29 -15.69 -6.58
C SER A 101 -19.92 -16.04 -6.01
N PHE A 102 -19.57 -15.56 -4.80
CA PHE A 102 -18.24 -15.78 -4.25
C PHE A 102 -17.98 -17.25 -3.88
N PRO A 103 -16.74 -17.75 -4.05
CA PRO A 103 -16.39 -19.09 -3.62
C PRO A 103 -16.53 -19.25 -2.10
N LEU A 104 -16.98 -20.43 -1.67
CA LEU A 104 -17.12 -20.77 -0.25
C LEU A 104 -15.92 -21.58 0.27
N ASP A 105 -15.12 -22.12 -0.64
CA ASP A 105 -14.02 -23.05 -0.41
C ASP A 105 -12.63 -22.41 -0.63
N VAL A 106 -12.57 -21.08 -0.67
CA VAL A 106 -11.32 -20.31 -0.86
C VAL A 106 -11.15 -19.31 0.27
N TRP A 107 -9.96 -19.32 0.88
CA TRP A 107 -9.60 -18.32 1.88
C TRP A 107 -9.25 -16.99 1.20
N ALA A 108 -10.15 -16.02 1.33
CA ALA A 108 -10.01 -14.68 0.77
C ALA A 108 -10.63 -13.63 1.73
N PRO A 109 -9.96 -13.32 2.85
CA PRO A 109 -10.55 -12.56 3.96
C PRO A 109 -10.96 -11.11 3.60
N LEU A 110 -10.40 -10.56 2.53
CA LEU A 110 -10.76 -9.22 2.04
C LEU A 110 -11.95 -9.19 1.08
N LEU A 111 -12.48 -10.36 0.66
CA LEU A 111 -13.72 -10.39 -0.09
C LEU A 111 -14.92 -10.09 0.85
N PRO A 112 -15.91 -9.31 0.40
CA PRO A 112 -17.10 -8.98 1.19
C PRO A 112 -18.09 -10.16 1.26
N GLN A 113 -17.68 -11.26 1.91
CA GLN A 113 -18.50 -12.44 2.10
C GLN A 113 -19.56 -12.22 3.21
N ALA A 114 -20.82 -12.49 2.89
CA ALA A 114 -21.92 -12.45 3.86
C ALA A 114 -22.25 -13.82 4.49
N THR A 115 -21.74 -14.91 3.90
CA THR A 115 -21.97 -16.27 4.41
C THR A 115 -21.15 -16.52 5.66
N GLY A 116 -21.81 -16.75 6.80
CA GLY A 116 -21.15 -17.05 8.07
C GLY A 116 -20.60 -18.48 8.16
N PHE A 117 -19.79 -18.73 9.18
CA PHE A 117 -19.20 -20.05 9.41
C PHE A 117 -20.19 -21.03 10.03
N SER A 118 -20.11 -22.30 9.63
CA SER A 118 -20.85 -23.39 10.25
C SER A 118 -20.01 -24.19 11.25
N GLU A 119 -18.69 -24.20 11.07
CA GLU A 119 -17.77 -24.96 11.92
C GLU A 119 -16.34 -24.40 11.83
N ILE A 120 -15.60 -24.47 12.95
CA ILE A 120 -14.18 -24.13 13.03
C ILE A 120 -13.45 -25.27 13.74
N THR A 121 -12.25 -25.61 13.25
CA THR A 121 -11.30 -26.50 13.92
C THR A 121 -9.87 -25.96 13.79
N VAL A 122 -8.96 -26.54 14.56
CA VAL A 122 -7.54 -26.19 14.57
C VAL A 122 -6.76 -27.49 14.40
N GLU A 123 -5.88 -27.56 13.42
CA GLU A 123 -5.09 -28.76 13.14
C GLU A 123 -3.60 -28.44 13.11
N ARG A 124 -2.81 -29.38 13.62
CA ARG A 124 -1.35 -29.34 13.58
C ARG A 124 -0.84 -30.11 12.36
N CYS A 125 0.24 -29.64 11.77
CA CYS A 125 0.90 -30.30 10.65
C CYS A 125 2.42 -30.29 10.82
N MET A 126 3.05 -31.44 10.56
CA MET A 126 4.52 -31.57 10.64
C MET A 126 5.23 -31.12 9.36
N VAL A 127 4.48 -30.91 8.29
CA VAL A 127 4.96 -30.48 6.97
C VAL A 127 4.34 -29.14 6.66
N ASP A 128 5.08 -28.27 5.95
CA ASP A 128 4.53 -27.01 5.47
C ASP A 128 3.30 -27.30 4.58
N PRO A 129 2.10 -26.82 4.96
CA PRO A 129 0.88 -27.16 4.24
C PRO A 129 0.77 -26.48 2.86
N SER A 130 1.77 -25.69 2.44
CA SER A 130 1.91 -25.21 1.06
C SER A 130 2.44 -26.27 0.09
N PHE A 131 3.18 -27.28 0.56
CA PHE A 131 3.75 -28.36 -0.26
C PHE A 131 2.85 -29.61 -0.37
N GLY A 132 1.73 -29.64 0.36
CA GLY A 132 0.74 -30.71 0.28
C GLY A 132 -0.54 -30.34 1.01
N THR A 133 -1.53 -29.81 0.28
CA THR A 133 -2.75 -29.22 0.85
C THR A 133 -3.59 -30.17 1.68
N ASP A 134 -3.51 -31.47 1.40
CA ASP A 134 -4.47 -32.44 1.92
C ASP A 134 -3.90 -33.31 3.06
N LEU A 135 -2.59 -33.27 3.31
CA LEU A 135 -1.92 -34.13 4.30
C LEU A 135 -2.44 -33.92 5.73
N CYS A 136 -2.76 -32.66 6.06
CA CYS A 136 -3.19 -32.24 7.38
C CYS A 136 -4.55 -31.53 7.36
N THR A 137 -5.29 -31.71 6.26
CA THR A 137 -6.67 -31.23 6.19
C THR A 137 -7.53 -32.13 7.09
N PRO A 138 -8.37 -31.56 7.96
CA PRO A 138 -9.18 -32.37 8.87
C PRO A 138 -10.13 -33.28 8.09
N SER A 139 -10.35 -34.50 8.60
CA SER A 139 -11.17 -35.51 7.92
C SER A 139 -12.61 -35.00 7.68
N SER A 140 -13.18 -35.40 6.54
CA SER A 140 -14.57 -35.09 6.18
C SER A 140 -15.24 -36.24 5.44
N THR A 141 -16.55 -36.34 5.58
CA THR A 141 -17.42 -37.18 4.74
C THR A 141 -18.14 -36.33 3.68
N PRO A 142 -18.50 -36.90 2.52
CA PRO A 142 -19.28 -36.19 1.50
C PRO A 142 -20.58 -35.58 2.06
N GLU A 143 -21.23 -36.24 3.02
CA GLU A 143 -22.44 -35.77 3.69
C GLU A 143 -22.14 -34.53 4.55
N GLN A 144 -21.03 -34.54 5.30
CA GLN A 144 -20.60 -33.37 6.08
C GLN A 144 -20.25 -32.19 5.18
N ASP A 145 -19.57 -32.42 4.05
CA ASP A 145 -19.25 -31.36 3.09
C ASP A 145 -20.51 -30.80 2.42
N ALA A 146 -21.51 -31.65 2.12
CA ALA A 146 -22.78 -31.21 1.56
C ALA A 146 -23.63 -30.38 2.54
N ILE A 147 -23.51 -30.65 3.85
CA ILE A 147 -24.27 -29.93 4.89
C ILE A 147 -23.51 -28.67 5.32
N LYS A 148 -22.27 -28.82 5.78
CA LYS A 148 -21.47 -27.76 6.42
C LYS A 148 -20.57 -27.00 5.44
N GLY A 149 -20.35 -27.53 4.25
CA GLY A 149 -19.32 -27.04 3.32
C GLY A 149 -17.98 -27.73 3.52
N LYS A 150 -17.07 -27.50 2.57
CA LYS A 150 -15.70 -28.03 2.59
C LYS A 150 -14.83 -27.26 3.58
N TRP A 151 -13.80 -27.92 4.11
CA TRP A 151 -12.78 -27.25 4.91
C TRP A 151 -12.00 -26.23 4.08
N VAL A 152 -11.80 -25.06 4.68
CA VAL A 152 -10.96 -23.99 4.15
C VAL A 152 -9.91 -23.65 5.18
N ARG A 153 -8.65 -23.66 4.77
CA ARG A 153 -7.49 -23.33 5.60
C ARG A 153 -7.23 -21.83 5.61
N VAL A 154 -7.11 -21.23 6.80
CA VAL A 154 -6.45 -19.93 6.96
C VAL A 154 -4.97 -20.14 6.68
N LYS A 155 -4.43 -19.52 5.62
CA LYS A 155 -3.08 -19.86 5.11
C LYS A 155 -1.95 -19.49 6.08
N ARG A 156 -2.19 -18.53 6.98
CA ARG A 156 -1.19 -18.02 7.93
C ARG A 156 -1.08 -18.93 9.15
N ASP A 157 0.15 -19.20 9.54
CA ASP A 157 0.49 -20.16 10.61
C ASP A 157 0.44 -19.50 11.99
N LEU A 158 -0.34 -20.06 12.90
CA LEU A 158 -0.40 -19.60 14.29
C LEU A 158 0.91 -19.81 15.06
N ASN A 159 1.74 -20.75 14.63
CA ASN A 159 3.01 -21.09 15.28
C ASN A 159 4.24 -20.48 14.59
N LEU A 160 4.07 -19.56 13.64
CA LEU A 160 5.18 -19.02 12.86
C LEU A 160 6.31 -18.46 13.74
N GLU A 161 5.93 -17.71 14.78
CA GLU A 161 6.84 -17.12 15.77
C GLU A 161 7.29 -18.08 16.89
N ALA A 162 6.78 -19.32 16.93
CA ALA A 162 7.19 -20.35 17.88
C ALA A 162 8.55 -20.99 17.54
N GLY A 163 9.11 -20.64 16.37
CA GLY A 163 10.41 -21.09 15.88
C GLY A 163 10.34 -22.34 14.99
N TYR A 164 11.41 -22.60 14.25
CA TYR A 164 11.46 -23.60 13.17
C TYR A 164 11.22 -25.07 13.57
N THR A 165 11.22 -25.38 14.88
CA THR A 165 10.94 -26.73 15.40
C THR A 165 9.48 -26.93 15.78
N ALA A 166 8.71 -25.86 15.88
CA ALA A 166 7.28 -25.95 16.14
C ALA A 166 6.58 -26.51 14.89
N PRO A 167 5.62 -27.43 15.06
CA PRO A 167 4.78 -27.85 13.94
C PRO A 167 3.91 -26.66 13.48
N PHE A 168 3.57 -26.63 12.20
CA PHE A 168 2.60 -25.70 11.66
C PHE A 168 1.25 -25.90 12.36
N LEU A 169 0.57 -24.81 12.68
CA LEU A 169 -0.73 -24.82 13.33
C LEU A 169 -1.69 -23.93 12.54
N SER A 170 -2.64 -24.58 11.87
CA SER A 170 -3.58 -23.90 10.97
C SER A 170 -4.99 -23.94 11.52
N ILE A 171 -5.71 -22.85 11.36
CA ILE A 171 -7.15 -22.78 11.59
C ILE A 171 -7.87 -23.18 10.31
N TYR A 172 -8.86 -24.05 10.46
CA TYR A 172 -9.77 -24.43 9.39
C TYR A 172 -11.18 -24.01 9.73
N TYR A 173 -11.92 -23.52 8.74
CA TYR A 173 -13.33 -23.23 8.87
C TYR A 173 -14.13 -23.89 7.74
N ARG A 174 -15.45 -23.97 7.94
CA ARG A 174 -16.41 -24.30 6.89
C ARG A 174 -17.51 -23.26 6.88
N ARG A 175 -18.10 -23.06 5.70
CA ARG A 175 -19.27 -22.21 5.51
C ARG A 175 -20.20 -22.84 4.49
N THR A 176 -21.49 -22.59 4.66
CA THR A 176 -22.55 -23.15 3.82
C THR A 176 -23.62 -22.11 3.58
N ARG A 177 -24.25 -22.14 2.39
CA ARG A 177 -25.41 -21.30 2.06
C ARG A 177 -26.74 -21.90 2.49
N ARG A 178 -26.70 -23.12 3.03
CA ARG A 178 -27.85 -23.80 3.60
C ARG A 178 -28.50 -22.93 4.68
N GLN A 179 -29.82 -22.80 4.61
CA GLN A 179 -30.59 -21.96 5.52
C GLN A 179 -30.99 -22.70 6.80
N ASP A 180 -30.79 -24.02 6.84
CA ASP A 180 -31.16 -24.95 7.92
C ASP A 180 -29.97 -25.34 8.82
N VAL A 181 -28.80 -24.73 8.64
CA VAL A 181 -27.59 -25.02 9.42
C VAL A 181 -27.28 -23.86 10.34
N ASN A 182 -27.05 -24.14 11.63
CA ASN A 182 -26.66 -23.12 12.60
C ASN A 182 -25.34 -22.45 12.20
N ILE A 183 -25.26 -21.13 12.38
CA ILE A 183 -24.08 -20.32 12.02
C ILE A 183 -23.39 -19.78 13.28
N ILE A 184 -22.08 -19.65 13.23
CA ILE A 184 -21.25 -19.12 14.31
C ILE A 184 -21.48 -17.61 14.46
N ILE A 185 -21.83 -17.20 15.67
CA ILE A 185 -22.14 -15.80 16.00
C ILE A 185 -21.12 -15.17 16.94
N ASP A 186 -20.28 -15.96 17.61
CA ASP A 186 -19.32 -15.44 18.57
C ASP A 186 -18.10 -16.33 18.73
N LEU A 187 -16.99 -15.73 19.16
CA LEU A 187 -15.70 -16.38 19.38
C LEU A 187 -15.13 -15.93 20.73
N GLN A 188 -14.46 -16.83 21.43
CA GLN A 188 -13.78 -16.53 22.69
C GLN A 188 -12.54 -17.42 22.83
N LEU A 189 -11.46 -16.87 23.39
CA LEU A 189 -10.26 -17.65 23.72
C LEU A 189 -10.17 -17.82 25.24
N LEU A 190 -10.07 -19.06 25.69
CA LEU A 190 -10.02 -19.39 27.11
C LEU A 190 -8.89 -20.38 27.43
N PRO A 191 -8.24 -20.25 28.60
CA PRO A 191 -7.34 -21.26 29.13
C PRO A 191 -8.02 -22.63 29.31
N ASP A 192 -7.23 -23.69 29.46
CA ASP A 192 -7.73 -25.08 29.50
C ASP A 192 -8.83 -25.36 30.54
N LYS A 193 -8.74 -24.71 31.70
CA LYS A 193 -9.64 -24.93 32.85
C LYS A 193 -10.82 -23.95 32.91
N GLU A 194 -10.98 -23.13 31.90
CA GLU A 194 -12.03 -22.12 31.83
C GLU A 194 -13.02 -22.46 30.72
N GLU A 195 -14.29 -22.15 30.99
CA GLU A 195 -15.39 -22.36 30.05
C GLU A 195 -16.22 -21.07 29.91
N PRO A 196 -16.84 -20.83 28.74
CA PRO A 196 -17.71 -19.68 28.56
C PRO A 196 -18.90 -19.73 29.54
N SER A 197 -19.28 -18.57 30.07
CA SER A 197 -20.47 -18.43 30.93
C SER A 197 -21.48 -17.49 30.28
N PRO A 198 -22.71 -17.95 29.94
CA PRO A 198 -23.19 -19.34 30.06
C PRO A 198 -22.56 -20.26 29.00
N SER A 199 -22.43 -21.55 29.33
CA SER A 199 -21.81 -22.56 28.45
C SER A 199 -22.72 -23.03 27.30
N VAL A 200 -24.02 -22.70 27.35
CA VAL A 200 -25.02 -23.15 26.38
C VAL A 200 -24.71 -22.61 24.98
N GLY A 201 -24.61 -23.52 24.00
CA GLY A 201 -24.41 -23.21 22.59
C GLY A 201 -22.94 -22.97 22.19
N TRP A 202 -22.01 -23.02 23.14
CA TRP A 202 -20.57 -22.94 22.87
C TRP A 202 -19.99 -24.31 22.52
N ARG A 203 -19.00 -24.30 21.62
CA ARG A 203 -18.22 -25.47 21.23
C ARG A 203 -16.74 -25.15 21.38
N LYS A 204 -15.97 -26.07 21.96
CA LYS A 204 -14.51 -26.00 22.11
C LYS A 204 -13.84 -26.62 20.88
N ALA A 205 -12.91 -25.93 20.25
CA ALA A 205 -12.01 -26.54 19.27
C ALA A 205 -11.12 -27.58 19.97
N ALA A 206 -10.93 -28.75 19.36
CA ALA A 206 -10.26 -29.87 20.02
C ALA A 206 -8.78 -29.59 20.33
N MET A 207 -8.09 -28.89 19.44
CA MET A 207 -6.67 -28.56 19.57
C MET A 207 -6.49 -27.18 20.24
N SER A 208 -5.45 -27.07 21.06
CA SER A 208 -4.98 -25.79 21.60
C SER A 208 -4.40 -24.91 20.48
N LEU A 209 -4.67 -23.61 20.51
CA LEU A 209 -4.04 -22.58 19.67
C LEU A 209 -2.55 -22.37 19.98
N ARG A 210 -2.03 -23.08 20.99
CA ARG A 210 -0.61 -23.10 21.39
C ARG A 210 -0.01 -24.51 21.30
N ALA A 211 -0.69 -25.42 20.60
CA ALA A 211 -0.19 -26.78 20.43
C ALA A 211 1.16 -26.77 19.69
N GLY A 212 2.18 -27.41 20.27
CA GLY A 212 3.53 -27.42 19.70
C GLY A 212 4.43 -26.28 20.15
N VAL A 213 3.92 -25.29 20.89
CA VAL A 213 4.72 -24.18 21.44
C VAL A 213 5.34 -24.61 22.77
N PHE A 214 6.66 -24.49 22.88
CA PHE A 214 7.40 -24.94 24.06
C PHE A 214 7.02 -24.18 25.33
N ARG A 215 6.62 -24.91 26.38
CA ARG A 215 6.24 -24.38 27.71
C ARG A 215 5.11 -23.34 27.71
N ALA A 216 4.30 -23.26 26.65
CA ALA A 216 3.14 -22.38 26.60
C ALA A 216 1.92 -23.05 27.26
N PRO A 217 1.20 -22.39 28.18
CA PRO A 217 -0.03 -22.93 28.74
C PRO A 217 -1.10 -23.03 27.63
N PRO A 218 -1.89 -24.12 27.57
CA PRO A 218 -2.89 -24.31 26.54
C PRO A 218 -3.92 -23.17 26.49
N LEU A 219 -4.33 -22.80 25.27
CA LEU A 219 -5.35 -21.79 25.01
C LEU A 219 -6.30 -22.37 23.96
N TYR A 220 -7.60 -22.35 24.23
CA TYR A 220 -8.59 -22.98 23.37
C TYR A 220 -9.51 -21.96 22.73
N LEU A 221 -9.80 -22.17 21.45
CA LEU A 221 -10.85 -21.46 20.74
C LEU A 221 -12.20 -22.04 21.11
N TRP A 222 -13.07 -21.20 21.63
CA TRP A 222 -14.49 -21.46 21.79
C TRP A 222 -15.27 -20.67 20.75
N TYR A 223 -16.27 -21.27 20.14
CA TYR A 223 -17.16 -20.60 19.22
C TYR A 223 -18.62 -20.91 19.55
N ARG A 224 -19.48 -19.89 19.49
CA ARG A 224 -20.89 -19.99 19.84
C ARG A 224 -21.73 -20.20 18.59
N MET A 225 -22.52 -21.25 18.59
CA MET A 225 -23.52 -21.50 17.56
C MET A 225 -24.76 -20.64 17.81
N GLY A 226 -25.15 -19.87 16.80
CA GLY A 226 -26.40 -19.14 16.76
C GLY A 226 -27.54 -19.97 16.18
N LYS A 227 -28.61 -19.28 15.76
CA LYS A 227 -29.76 -19.88 15.07
C LYS A 227 -29.40 -20.30 13.64
N THR A 228 -30.35 -20.92 12.96
CA THR A 228 -30.25 -21.14 11.51
C THR A 228 -30.51 -19.81 10.78
N PRO A 229 -29.93 -19.55 9.60
CA PRO A 229 -30.20 -18.35 8.83
C PRO A 229 -31.70 -18.11 8.63
N LEU A 230 -32.50 -19.17 8.41
CA LEU A 230 -33.96 -19.09 8.26
C LEU A 230 -34.65 -18.37 9.43
N GLU A 231 -34.17 -18.58 10.65
CA GLU A 231 -34.73 -18.03 11.89
C GLU A 231 -34.12 -16.68 12.30
N MET A 232 -33.01 -16.27 11.68
CA MET A 232 -32.33 -15.02 12.02
C MET A 232 -33.04 -13.81 11.40
N SER A 233 -33.18 -12.76 12.20
CA SER A 233 -33.52 -11.41 11.72
C SER A 233 -32.41 -10.83 10.83
N PRO A 234 -32.69 -9.82 9.99
CA PRO A 234 -31.67 -9.18 9.16
C PRO A 234 -30.49 -8.61 9.94
N THR A 235 -30.72 -8.10 11.15
CA THR A 235 -29.68 -7.54 12.03
C THR A 235 -28.80 -8.63 12.64
N GLU A 236 -29.38 -9.77 13.03
CA GLU A 236 -28.62 -10.95 13.48
C GLU A 236 -27.75 -11.49 12.33
N ARG A 237 -28.31 -11.61 11.11
CA ARG A 237 -27.58 -12.07 9.93
C ARG A 237 -26.40 -11.15 9.57
N ALA A 238 -26.55 -9.84 9.74
CA ALA A 238 -25.50 -8.88 9.48
C ALA A 238 -24.33 -8.93 10.48
N ASN A 239 -24.49 -9.57 11.64
CA ASN A 239 -23.51 -9.59 12.73
C ASN A 239 -22.88 -10.96 12.99
N VAL A 240 -23.13 -11.95 12.13
CA VAL A 240 -22.49 -13.27 12.21
C VAL A 240 -20.98 -13.19 11.93
N ILE A 241 -20.22 -14.18 12.38
CA ILE A 241 -18.79 -14.28 12.07
C ILE A 241 -18.64 -14.74 10.63
N THR A 242 -18.02 -13.91 9.79
CA THR A 242 -17.87 -14.16 8.34
C THR A 242 -16.44 -14.50 7.95
N GLU A 243 -15.43 -13.90 8.60
CA GLU A 243 -14.02 -14.13 8.23
C GLU A 243 -13.12 -14.34 9.44
N LEU A 244 -12.03 -15.10 9.21
CA LEU A 244 -10.91 -15.31 10.13
C LEU A 244 -9.59 -15.04 9.40
N ASP A 245 -8.69 -14.39 10.12
CA ASP A 245 -7.32 -14.12 9.67
C ASP A 245 -6.36 -14.12 10.87
N VAL A 246 -5.07 -14.21 10.62
CA VAL A 246 -4.02 -14.13 11.65
C VAL A 246 -3.27 -12.83 11.45
N LEU A 247 -3.01 -12.09 12.53
CA LEU A 247 -2.15 -10.92 12.50
C LEU A 247 -0.89 -11.20 13.30
N TYR A 248 0.26 -10.84 12.74
CA TYR A 248 1.53 -10.85 13.46
C TYR A 248 1.93 -9.43 13.84
N GLY A 249 2.50 -9.25 15.03
CA GLY A 249 2.82 -7.94 15.59
C GLY A 249 1.68 -7.34 16.42
N GLU A 250 1.98 -6.25 17.12
CA GLU A 250 1.07 -5.58 18.04
C GLU A 250 0.13 -4.55 17.36
N ASP A 251 0.27 -4.36 16.05
CA ASP A 251 -0.43 -3.31 15.30
C ASP A 251 -1.89 -3.65 14.95
N VAL A 252 -2.49 -2.86 14.06
CA VAL A 252 -3.90 -2.97 13.71
C VAL A 252 -4.18 -4.08 12.71
N PRO A 253 -5.31 -4.79 12.85
CA PRO A 253 -5.77 -5.71 11.82
C PRO A 253 -6.34 -4.95 10.61
N TRP A 254 -6.65 -5.69 9.54
CA TRP A 254 -7.32 -5.15 8.35
C TRP A 254 -8.65 -4.46 8.68
N TYR A 255 -9.09 -3.56 7.80
CA TYR A 255 -10.35 -2.83 7.99
C TYR A 255 -11.54 -3.78 8.26
N GLY A 256 -12.27 -3.49 9.34
CA GLY A 256 -13.42 -4.27 9.80
C GLY A 256 -13.07 -5.55 10.56
N PHE A 257 -11.79 -5.91 10.70
CA PHE A 257 -11.36 -7.00 11.57
C PHE A 257 -11.10 -6.52 12.99
N GLU A 258 -11.30 -7.41 13.94
CA GLU A 258 -11.03 -7.23 15.37
C GLU A 258 -10.05 -8.28 15.85
N LYS A 259 -9.19 -7.91 16.81
CA LYS A 259 -8.32 -8.86 17.52
C LYS A 259 -9.12 -9.66 18.54
N LEU A 260 -8.94 -10.97 18.54
CA LEU A 260 -9.47 -11.84 19.57
C LEU A 260 -8.46 -11.95 20.71
N HIS A 261 -8.89 -11.63 21.92
CA HIS A 261 -8.03 -11.62 23.11
C HIS A 261 -8.15 -12.92 23.91
N PRO A 262 -7.07 -13.37 24.58
CA PRO A 262 -5.68 -12.88 24.52
C PRO A 262 -4.95 -13.32 23.23
N PRO A 263 -3.74 -12.81 22.93
CA PRO A 263 -2.98 -13.28 21.78
C PRO A 263 -2.68 -14.78 21.88
N THR A 264 -2.69 -15.46 20.74
CA THR A 264 -2.35 -16.88 20.66
C THR A 264 -0.90 -17.10 21.07
N MET A 265 -0.01 -16.16 20.73
CA MET A 265 1.33 -16.07 21.30
C MET A 265 1.62 -14.64 21.75
N PRO A 266 2.00 -14.41 23.03
CA PRO A 266 2.32 -13.08 23.51
C PRO A 266 3.71 -12.63 23.01
N GLN A 267 3.88 -11.33 22.83
CA GLN A 267 5.19 -10.75 22.52
C GLN A 267 6.20 -11.06 23.63
N LYS A 268 7.41 -11.53 23.26
CA LYS A 268 8.49 -11.80 24.23
C LYS A 268 9.88 -11.72 23.59
N GLY A 269 10.64 -10.68 23.95
CA GLY A 269 11.99 -10.51 23.43
C GLY A 269 11.97 -10.23 21.93
N LYS A 270 12.46 -11.16 21.12
CA LYS A 270 12.43 -11.08 19.64
C LYS A 270 11.20 -11.73 19.00
N VAL A 271 10.37 -12.38 19.81
CA VAL A 271 9.13 -13.04 19.35
C VAL A 271 8.04 -12.01 19.28
N GLU A 272 7.45 -11.85 18.10
CA GLU A 272 6.31 -10.97 17.88
C GLU A 272 5.00 -11.63 18.33
N ALA A 273 4.03 -10.82 18.75
CA ALA A 273 2.73 -11.34 19.14
C ALA A 273 2.00 -11.92 17.91
N THR A 274 1.30 -13.03 18.12
CA THR A 274 0.39 -13.60 17.12
C THR A 274 -1.04 -13.49 17.62
N TRP A 275 -1.90 -12.95 16.77
CA TRP A 275 -3.29 -12.65 17.07
C TRP A 275 -4.21 -13.41 16.12
N LEU A 276 -5.23 -14.05 16.67
CA LEU A 276 -6.38 -14.44 15.88
C LEU A 276 -7.25 -13.20 15.66
N THR A 277 -7.63 -12.93 14.43
CA THR A 277 -8.48 -11.81 14.06
C THR A 277 -9.72 -12.31 13.33
N TYR A 278 -10.82 -11.59 13.48
CA TYR A 278 -12.10 -12.00 12.90
C TYR A 278 -12.91 -10.80 12.44
N ARG A 279 -13.86 -11.03 11.53
CA ARG A 279 -14.79 -10.00 11.05
C ARG A 279 -16.24 -10.44 11.24
N ARG A 280 -17.08 -9.49 11.64
CA ARG A 280 -18.54 -9.64 11.72
C ARG A 280 -19.19 -9.04 10.48
N GLY A 281 -20.00 -9.85 9.79
CA GLY A 281 -20.73 -9.42 8.61
C GLY A 281 -19.83 -8.95 7.46
N VAL A 282 -20.43 -8.18 6.56
CA VAL A 282 -19.73 -7.51 5.47
C VAL A 282 -19.37 -6.09 5.91
N LYS A 283 -18.08 -5.76 5.87
CA LYS A 283 -17.58 -4.40 6.08
C LYS A 283 -16.92 -3.92 4.80
N ILE A 284 -17.61 -3.05 4.07
CA ILE A 284 -17.09 -2.47 2.83
C ILE A 284 -16.19 -1.29 3.21
N PRO A 285 -14.90 -1.27 2.79
CA PRO A 285 -14.02 -0.12 3.00
C PRO A 285 -14.62 1.13 2.32
N PRO A 286 -14.63 2.29 3.00
CA PRO A 286 -15.10 3.53 2.38
C PRO A 286 -14.19 3.93 1.22
N ARG A 287 -14.80 4.51 0.18
CA ARG A 287 -14.09 4.97 -1.02
C ARG A 287 -13.61 6.40 -0.86
N ALA A 288 -12.48 6.71 -1.48
CA ALA A 288 -12.03 8.09 -1.61
C ALA A 288 -13.04 8.93 -2.41
N PRO A 289 -13.42 10.13 -1.93
CA PRO A 289 -14.12 11.08 -2.77
C PRO A 289 -13.26 11.46 -3.99
N PRO A 290 -13.88 11.90 -5.10
CA PRO A 290 -13.15 12.40 -6.25
C PRO A 290 -12.24 13.57 -5.84
N LEU A 291 -10.99 13.59 -6.27
CA LEU A 291 -10.08 14.69 -5.95
C LEU A 291 -10.55 16.02 -6.57
N HIS A 292 -10.62 17.05 -5.75
CA HIS A 292 -11.06 18.37 -6.17
C HIS A 292 -10.29 19.47 -5.44
N PHE A 293 -10.16 20.63 -6.08
CA PHE A 293 -9.77 21.86 -5.40
C PHE A 293 -10.90 22.31 -4.48
N SER A 294 -10.56 23.01 -3.41
CA SER A 294 -11.50 23.75 -2.59
C SER A 294 -12.10 24.94 -3.35
N HIS A 295 -13.19 25.52 -2.82
CA HIS A 295 -13.82 26.71 -3.43
C HIS A 295 -12.90 27.94 -3.45
N ASP A 296 -11.90 28.02 -2.57
CA ASP A 296 -10.86 29.06 -2.59
C ASP A 296 -9.66 28.71 -3.51
N GLY A 297 -9.78 27.64 -4.31
CA GLY A 297 -8.80 27.28 -5.34
C GLY A 297 -7.54 26.61 -4.79
N LYS A 298 -7.58 26.03 -3.60
CA LYS A 298 -6.46 25.32 -2.99
C LYS A 298 -6.62 23.81 -3.12
N PHE A 299 -5.49 23.12 -3.18
CA PHE A 299 -5.41 21.67 -3.08
C PHE A 299 -4.07 21.33 -2.44
N LYS A 300 -4.09 20.75 -1.25
CA LYS A 300 -2.90 20.45 -0.46
C LYS A 300 -2.56 18.96 -0.58
N ILE A 301 -1.34 18.69 -1.04
CA ILE A 301 -0.76 17.35 -1.10
C ILE A 301 0.31 17.24 -0.02
N LEU A 302 0.21 16.24 0.86
CA LEU A 302 1.29 15.85 1.76
C LEU A 302 2.02 14.64 1.17
N GLN A 303 3.29 14.81 0.82
CA GLN A 303 4.15 13.70 0.42
C GLN A 303 4.81 13.07 1.65
N VAL A 304 4.70 11.76 1.78
CA VAL A 304 5.28 10.96 2.86
C VAL A 304 6.15 9.90 2.20
N ALA A 305 7.43 9.86 2.55
CA ALA A 305 8.41 8.94 1.97
C ALA A 305 9.06 8.12 3.09
N ASP A 306 9.48 6.89 2.77
CA ASP A 306 10.41 6.10 3.58
C ASP A 306 9.93 5.87 5.03
N LEU A 307 8.67 5.44 5.19
CA LEU A 307 8.12 5.10 6.52
C LEU A 307 8.82 3.89 7.15
N HIS A 308 9.29 2.96 6.32
CA HIS A 308 10.02 1.76 6.74
C HIS A 308 9.34 1.00 7.90
N TYR A 309 8.03 0.74 7.78
CA TYR A 309 7.32 -0.05 8.77
C TYR A 309 7.72 -1.53 8.73
N SER A 310 7.75 -2.15 9.91
CA SER A 310 8.06 -3.57 10.11
C SER A 310 6.86 -4.30 10.72
N VAL A 311 6.93 -5.63 10.77
CA VAL A 311 5.96 -6.43 11.55
C VAL A 311 6.12 -6.17 13.05
N SER A 312 7.37 -6.04 13.51
CA SER A 312 7.67 -5.61 14.86
C SER A 312 7.46 -4.11 15.02
N GLN A 313 7.39 -3.64 16.26
CA GLN A 313 7.42 -2.19 16.53
C GLN A 313 8.77 -1.54 16.18
N GLY A 314 9.76 -2.34 15.75
CA GLY A 314 11.04 -1.90 15.25
C GLY A 314 11.97 -1.32 16.32
N PHE A 315 13.24 -1.22 15.95
CA PHE A 315 14.26 -0.51 16.71
C PHE A 315 14.83 0.59 15.83
N CYS A 316 15.16 1.72 16.44
CA CYS A 316 15.70 2.83 15.69
C CYS A 316 17.14 2.52 15.26
N ARG A 317 17.44 2.87 14.02
CA ARG A 317 18.79 2.83 13.43
C ARG A 317 19.16 4.26 13.06
N ASP A 318 20.46 4.55 13.10
CA ASP A 318 21.00 5.83 12.61
C ASP A 318 20.30 7.07 13.18
N THR A 319 20.04 7.06 14.49
CA THR A 319 19.43 8.18 15.20
C THR A 319 20.20 8.55 16.47
N ASP A 320 20.27 9.86 16.74
CA ASP A 320 20.83 10.40 17.98
C ASP A 320 19.83 10.32 19.15
N ARG A 321 18.57 9.95 18.90
CA ARG A 321 17.53 9.84 19.92
C ARG A 321 17.86 8.70 20.90
N LYS A 322 17.92 9.00 22.21
CA LYS A 322 18.13 8.01 23.27
C LYS A 322 17.20 8.28 24.49
N PRO A 323 16.41 7.30 24.96
CA PRO A 323 16.15 6.00 24.34
C PRO A 323 15.30 6.14 23.07
N CYS A 324 15.50 5.23 22.11
CA CYS A 324 14.66 5.11 20.94
C CYS A 324 14.16 3.67 20.85
N GLU A 325 12.94 3.48 21.31
CA GLU A 325 12.24 2.20 21.34
C GLU A 325 10.94 2.37 20.53
N HIS A 326 10.49 1.27 19.92
CA HIS A 326 9.25 1.25 19.13
C HIS A 326 9.26 2.28 17.99
N SER A 327 10.25 2.19 17.08
CA SER A 327 10.43 3.11 15.95
C SER A 327 9.13 3.37 15.19
N ASP A 328 8.35 2.33 14.96
CA ASP A 328 7.13 2.39 14.18
C ASP A 328 6.04 3.22 14.91
N ASN A 329 6.00 3.16 16.25
CA ASN A 329 5.10 3.99 17.05
C ASN A 329 5.51 5.46 16.99
N LEU A 330 6.82 5.73 16.97
CA LEU A 330 7.34 7.09 16.81
C LEU A 330 7.00 7.65 15.42
N THR A 331 7.19 6.86 14.36
CA THR A 331 6.79 7.22 12.99
C THR A 331 5.29 7.47 12.90
N SER A 332 4.47 6.59 13.47
CA SER A 332 3.00 6.73 13.50
C SER A 332 2.57 7.99 14.24
N THR A 333 3.23 8.31 15.36
CA THR A 333 2.95 9.52 16.16
C THR A 333 3.32 10.78 15.38
N LEU A 334 4.51 10.80 14.75
CA LEU A 334 4.96 11.91 13.93
C LEU A 334 4.00 12.15 12.76
N LEU A 335 3.69 11.10 11.99
CA LEU A 335 2.76 11.17 10.86
C LEU A 335 1.39 11.67 11.32
N GLY A 336 0.88 11.14 12.44
CA GLY A 336 -0.39 11.58 13.02
C GLY A 336 -0.41 13.06 13.38
N ASN A 337 0.70 13.59 13.92
CA ASN A 337 0.85 15.02 14.25
C ASN A 337 0.92 15.88 12.98
N VAL A 338 1.68 15.45 11.97
CA VAL A 338 1.78 16.17 10.67
C VAL A 338 0.42 16.24 9.99
N LEU A 339 -0.31 15.13 9.94
CA LEU A 339 -1.65 15.10 9.34
C LEU A 339 -2.61 16.04 10.07
N SER A 340 -2.55 16.09 11.41
CA SER A 340 -3.40 16.99 12.21
C SER A 340 -3.05 18.47 12.02
N ALA A 341 -1.76 18.79 11.85
CA ALA A 341 -1.30 20.15 11.62
C ALA A 341 -1.60 20.62 10.19
N GLU A 342 -1.28 19.80 9.19
CA GLU A 342 -1.35 20.17 7.78
C GLU A 342 -2.74 20.03 7.18
N LYS A 343 -3.54 19.05 7.62
CA LYS A 343 -4.87 18.73 7.07
C LYS A 343 -4.87 18.68 5.52
N PRO A 344 -4.09 17.77 4.92
CA PRO A 344 -3.99 17.67 3.46
C PRO A 344 -5.28 17.13 2.82
N ASP A 345 -5.53 17.51 1.57
CA ASP A 345 -6.61 16.97 0.73
C ASP A 345 -6.24 15.61 0.12
N LEU A 346 -4.93 15.33 0.00
CA LEU A 346 -4.37 14.08 -0.49
C LEU A 346 -3.04 13.78 0.19
N VAL A 347 -2.83 12.52 0.57
CA VAL A 347 -1.51 12.01 0.96
C VAL A 347 -0.93 11.16 -0.16
N VAL A 348 0.34 11.39 -0.49
CA VAL A 348 1.10 10.56 -1.44
C VAL A 348 2.22 9.85 -0.70
N PHE A 349 2.11 8.52 -0.58
CA PHE A 349 3.16 7.64 -0.09
C PHE A 349 4.15 7.36 -1.22
N SER A 350 5.33 7.99 -1.18
CA SER A 350 6.25 8.04 -2.32
C SER A 350 7.34 6.96 -2.33
N GLY A 351 7.04 5.75 -1.81
CA GLY A 351 7.96 4.60 -1.77
C GLY A 351 8.55 4.27 -0.39
N ASP A 352 8.98 3.03 -0.23
CA ASP A 352 9.58 2.45 0.99
C ASP A 352 8.70 2.57 2.24
N GLN A 353 7.43 2.17 2.08
CA GLN A 353 6.49 2.12 3.20
C GLN A 353 6.76 0.90 4.09
N LEU A 354 7.28 -0.16 3.50
CA LEU A 354 7.74 -1.37 4.19
C LEU A 354 9.26 -1.28 4.34
N ASN A 355 9.77 -1.72 5.49
CA ASN A 355 11.20 -1.64 5.78
C ASN A 355 12.05 -2.60 4.92
N GLY A 356 11.44 -3.70 4.47
CA GLY A 356 12.18 -4.82 3.91
C GLY A 356 13.18 -5.39 4.92
N GLN A 357 14.35 -5.78 4.43
CA GLN A 357 15.49 -6.19 5.26
C GLN A 357 15.15 -7.29 6.30
N ARG A 358 14.25 -8.21 5.96
CA ARG A 358 13.76 -9.32 6.81
C ARG A 358 12.93 -8.89 8.01
N THR A 359 12.59 -7.62 8.13
CA THR A 359 11.76 -7.08 9.23
C THR A 359 10.30 -6.92 8.82
N THR A 360 10.03 -6.97 7.51
CA THR A 360 8.70 -7.01 6.91
C THR A 360 8.37 -8.42 6.42
N TRP A 361 8.87 -9.44 7.13
CA TRP A 361 8.70 -10.86 6.78
C TRP A 361 7.24 -11.30 6.61
N ASP A 362 6.29 -10.51 7.10
CA ASP A 362 4.89 -10.59 6.69
C ASP A 362 4.33 -9.23 6.23
N PRO A 363 4.35 -8.96 4.90
CA PRO A 363 3.86 -7.69 4.37
C PRO A 363 2.37 -7.44 4.64
N LYS A 364 1.53 -8.48 4.81
CA LYS A 364 0.09 -8.28 5.08
C LYS A 364 -0.16 -7.61 6.43
N SER A 365 0.61 -7.97 7.46
CA SER A 365 0.55 -7.33 8.78
C SER A 365 0.95 -5.84 8.71
N VAL A 366 1.85 -5.49 7.80
CA VAL A 366 2.38 -4.12 7.67
C VAL A 366 1.48 -3.23 6.81
N LEU A 367 0.86 -3.78 5.76
CA LEU A 367 0.03 -3.01 4.83
C LEU A 367 -1.17 -2.33 5.52
N ALA A 368 -1.82 -3.00 6.48
CA ALA A 368 -2.91 -2.39 7.24
C ALA A 368 -2.43 -1.26 8.18
N LYS A 369 -1.18 -1.37 8.67
CA LYS A 369 -0.57 -0.44 9.61
C LYS A 369 -0.20 0.89 8.95
N PHE A 370 0.49 0.89 7.80
CA PHE A 370 1.02 2.13 7.23
C PHE A 370 -0.09 3.11 6.82
N ALA A 371 -1.20 2.61 6.29
CA ALA A 371 -2.31 3.45 5.83
C ALA A 371 -3.18 3.95 7.00
N LYS A 372 -3.04 3.39 8.20
CA LYS A 372 -3.94 3.67 9.33
C LYS A 372 -4.13 5.16 9.60
N ALA A 373 -3.02 5.91 9.61
CA ALA A 373 -3.04 7.32 10.01
C ALA A 373 -3.91 8.18 9.08
N VAL A 374 -3.93 7.86 7.79
CA VAL A 374 -4.75 8.54 6.78
C VAL A 374 -6.18 8.00 6.75
N THR A 375 -6.36 6.68 6.94
CA THR A 375 -7.69 6.08 6.94
C THR A 375 -8.54 6.50 8.13
N ASP A 376 -7.94 6.67 9.31
CA ASP A 376 -8.63 7.13 10.52
C ASP A 376 -9.08 8.61 10.42
N ARG A 377 -8.58 9.34 9.42
CA ARG A 377 -8.86 10.77 9.20
C ARG A 377 -9.67 11.02 7.93
N ASP A 378 -10.15 9.96 7.29
CA ASP A 378 -10.89 10.02 6.02
C ASP A 378 -10.13 10.71 4.88
N ILE A 379 -8.80 10.67 4.92
CA ILE A 379 -7.94 11.34 3.93
C ILE A 379 -7.70 10.40 2.73
N PRO A 380 -8.03 10.82 1.50
CA PRO A 380 -7.63 10.10 0.29
C PRO A 380 -6.12 9.94 0.21
N TRP A 381 -5.66 8.78 -0.24
CA TRP A 381 -4.24 8.53 -0.39
C TRP A 381 -3.89 7.74 -1.63
N ALA A 382 -2.71 8.02 -2.17
CA ALA A 382 -2.10 7.32 -3.29
C ALA A 382 -0.71 6.85 -2.90
N ALA A 383 -0.18 5.86 -3.62
CA ALA A 383 1.14 5.29 -3.33
C ALA A 383 1.89 4.89 -4.61
N VAL A 384 3.21 5.04 -4.57
CA VAL A 384 4.16 4.33 -5.45
C VAL A 384 5.01 3.39 -4.60
N PHE A 385 5.52 2.35 -5.24
CA PHE A 385 6.45 1.42 -4.59
C PHE A 385 7.85 1.99 -4.58
N GLY A 386 8.58 1.67 -3.52
CA GLY A 386 10.03 1.82 -3.44
C GLY A 386 10.79 0.51 -3.62
N ASN A 387 12.10 0.56 -3.40
CA ASN A 387 13.01 -0.57 -3.58
C ASN A 387 12.93 -1.57 -2.43
N HIS A 388 12.60 -1.14 -1.21
CA HIS A 388 12.46 -2.01 -0.04
C HIS A 388 11.11 -2.75 0.01
N ASP A 389 10.09 -2.22 -0.68
CA ASP A 389 8.72 -2.73 -0.52
C ASP A 389 8.53 -4.20 -0.98
N GLU A 390 9.33 -4.72 -1.92
CA GLU A 390 9.25 -6.11 -2.42
C GLU A 390 10.35 -7.04 -1.85
N GLU A 391 11.19 -6.58 -0.91
CA GLU A 391 12.36 -7.36 -0.46
C GLU A 391 12.01 -8.65 0.28
N ASP A 392 10.92 -8.64 1.05
CA ASP A 392 10.57 -9.71 1.99
C ASP A 392 9.50 -10.69 1.44
N GLY A 393 9.42 -10.84 0.12
CA GLY A 393 8.82 -12.02 -0.53
C GLY A 393 7.36 -11.90 -1.00
N MET A 394 6.65 -10.81 -0.71
CA MET A 394 5.35 -10.54 -1.34
C MET A 394 5.51 -9.70 -2.59
N LEU A 395 5.02 -10.21 -3.73
CA LEU A 395 5.06 -9.50 -5.00
C LEU A 395 4.28 -8.17 -4.94
N LYS A 396 4.80 -7.13 -5.59
CA LYS A 396 4.13 -5.81 -5.69
C LYS A 396 2.68 -5.92 -6.21
N GLU A 397 2.42 -6.85 -7.13
CA GLU A 397 1.06 -7.11 -7.67
C GLU A 397 0.08 -7.59 -6.56
N GLU A 398 0.54 -8.46 -5.65
CA GLU A 398 -0.30 -8.90 -4.53
C GLU A 398 -0.50 -7.76 -3.53
N GLN A 399 0.56 -7.01 -3.19
CA GLN A 399 0.47 -5.85 -2.31
C GLN A 399 -0.51 -4.81 -2.84
N LEU A 400 -0.42 -4.49 -4.14
CA LEU A 400 -1.31 -3.54 -4.79
C LEU A 400 -2.76 -3.98 -4.69
N ARG A 401 -3.05 -5.27 -4.94
CA ARG A 401 -4.41 -5.81 -4.79
C ARG A 401 -4.95 -5.63 -3.37
N LEU A 402 -4.10 -5.76 -2.35
CA LEU A 402 -4.47 -5.51 -0.95
C LEU A 402 -4.66 -4.01 -0.67
N MET A 403 -3.75 -3.16 -1.13
CA MET A 403 -3.83 -1.70 -0.98
C MET A 403 -5.08 -1.10 -1.63
N LYS A 404 -5.52 -1.63 -2.78
CA LYS A 404 -6.79 -1.25 -3.42
C LYS A 404 -8.01 -1.52 -2.55
N GLY A 405 -7.92 -2.50 -1.65
CA GLY A 405 -8.99 -2.87 -0.72
C GLY A 405 -8.96 -2.09 0.59
N LEU A 406 -8.06 -1.12 0.75
CA LEU A 406 -7.99 -0.30 1.96
C LEU A 406 -8.91 0.94 1.85
N PRO A 407 -9.43 1.44 2.98
CA PRO A 407 -10.20 2.68 3.03
C PRO A 407 -9.47 3.84 2.33
N TYR A 408 -10.21 4.64 1.56
CA TYR A 408 -9.73 5.87 0.93
C TYR A 408 -8.52 5.72 -0.01
N SER A 409 -8.20 4.49 -0.43
CA SER A 409 -7.12 4.21 -1.38
C SER A 409 -7.51 4.66 -2.79
N LEU A 410 -6.59 5.37 -3.45
CA LEU A 410 -6.64 5.75 -4.86
C LEU A 410 -5.63 4.97 -5.70
N VAL A 411 -4.97 3.97 -5.12
CA VAL A 411 -3.96 3.16 -5.80
C VAL A 411 -4.60 2.39 -6.95
N GLU A 412 -3.96 2.40 -8.11
CA GLU A 412 -4.42 1.68 -9.28
C GLU A 412 -3.30 0.83 -9.88
N ARG A 413 -3.65 -0.34 -10.42
CA ARG A 413 -2.66 -1.27 -10.97
C ARG A 413 -1.92 -0.67 -12.17
N GLY A 414 -2.66 0.06 -13.01
CA GLY A 414 -2.20 0.48 -14.32
C GLY A 414 -2.31 -0.60 -15.39
N PRO A 415 -1.90 -0.28 -16.64
CA PRO A 415 -1.95 -1.18 -17.77
C PRO A 415 -1.09 -2.44 -17.58
N LYS A 416 -1.47 -3.56 -18.21
CA LYS A 416 -0.74 -4.84 -18.11
C LYS A 416 0.49 -4.90 -18.99
N ASP A 417 0.52 -4.09 -20.03
CA ASP A 417 1.56 -3.99 -21.06
C ASP A 417 2.65 -2.96 -20.72
N VAL A 418 2.54 -2.27 -19.58
CA VAL A 418 3.51 -1.32 -19.07
C VAL A 418 4.36 -1.99 -17.99
N HIS A 419 5.68 -1.74 -17.98
CA HIS A 419 6.57 -2.31 -16.98
C HIS A 419 6.23 -1.84 -15.56
N GLY A 420 6.37 -2.74 -14.58
CA GLY A 420 6.04 -2.47 -13.19
C GLY A 420 4.53 -2.53 -12.90
N VAL A 421 4.16 -2.25 -11.66
CA VAL A 421 2.76 -2.21 -11.20
C VAL A 421 2.54 -0.96 -10.36
N GLY A 422 1.39 -0.32 -10.48
CA GLY A 422 1.19 1.00 -9.87
C GLY A 422 1.50 2.16 -10.82
N ASN A 423 1.40 1.94 -12.14
CA ASN A 423 1.50 3.03 -13.12
C ASN A 423 0.11 3.61 -13.41
N TYR A 424 -0.25 4.74 -12.80
CA TYR A 424 -1.60 5.31 -12.93
C TYR A 424 -1.61 6.85 -12.90
N VAL A 425 -2.77 7.41 -13.25
CA VAL A 425 -2.98 8.85 -13.35
C VAL A 425 -4.21 9.25 -12.54
N LEU A 426 -4.04 10.19 -11.62
CA LEU A 426 -5.14 10.84 -10.92
C LEU A 426 -5.33 12.26 -11.45
N LYS A 427 -6.57 12.73 -11.40
CA LYS A 427 -6.99 14.04 -11.91
C LYS A 427 -7.71 14.79 -10.80
N VAL A 428 -7.24 15.99 -10.51
CA VAL A 428 -7.86 16.91 -9.55
C VAL A 428 -8.69 17.92 -10.33
N LYS A 429 -9.95 18.07 -9.93
CA LYS A 429 -10.95 18.87 -10.64
C LYS A 429 -11.27 20.17 -9.91
N SER A 430 -11.82 21.15 -10.63
CA SER A 430 -12.28 22.40 -10.04
C SER A 430 -13.47 22.18 -9.10
N ALA A 431 -13.59 23.08 -8.12
CA ALA A 431 -14.67 23.05 -7.13
C ALA A 431 -16.06 23.34 -7.74
N ASP A 432 -16.09 24.07 -8.85
CA ASP A 432 -17.34 24.46 -9.50
C ASP A 432 -17.96 23.31 -10.31
N ALA A 433 -19.23 23.48 -10.69
CA ALA A 433 -20.01 22.47 -11.40
C ALA A 433 -19.41 22.03 -12.76
N SER A 434 -18.49 22.81 -13.35
CA SER A 434 -17.79 22.43 -14.59
C SER A 434 -16.89 21.21 -14.43
N LYS A 435 -16.44 20.91 -13.19
CA LYS A 435 -15.52 19.79 -12.90
C LYS A 435 -14.27 19.83 -13.77
N THR A 436 -13.78 21.03 -14.08
CA THR A 436 -12.66 21.26 -14.99
C THR A 436 -11.41 20.58 -14.42
N HIS A 437 -10.70 19.82 -15.24
CA HIS A 437 -9.46 19.16 -14.82
C HIS A 437 -8.33 20.19 -14.71
N LEU A 438 -7.84 20.46 -13.49
CA LEU A 438 -6.87 21.52 -13.20
C LEU A 438 -5.46 21.01 -12.86
N LEU A 439 -5.33 19.78 -12.34
CA LEU A 439 -4.06 19.17 -11.99
C LEU A 439 -4.05 17.67 -12.29
N THR A 440 -2.98 17.19 -12.94
CA THR A 440 -2.73 15.77 -13.23
C THR A 440 -1.63 15.24 -12.32
N LEU A 441 -1.86 14.10 -11.67
CA LEU A 441 -0.87 13.42 -10.84
C LEU A 441 -0.50 12.09 -11.51
N TYR A 442 0.77 11.91 -11.86
CA TYR A 442 1.30 10.68 -12.44
C TYR A 442 2.01 9.86 -11.37
N PHE A 443 1.72 8.57 -11.29
CA PHE A 443 2.36 7.62 -10.38
C PHE A 443 3.03 6.55 -11.23
N LEU A 444 4.33 6.35 -11.04
CA LEU A 444 5.13 5.39 -11.82
C LEU A 444 5.91 4.47 -10.88
N ASP A 445 5.98 3.19 -11.24
CA ASP A 445 6.82 2.20 -10.58
C ASP A 445 8.22 2.19 -11.20
N SER A 446 9.17 2.83 -10.55
CA SER A 446 10.58 2.89 -10.98
C SER A 446 11.33 1.56 -10.84
N GLY A 447 10.65 0.50 -10.38
CA GLY A 447 11.25 -0.81 -10.14
C GLY A 447 11.81 -0.92 -8.71
N SER A 448 12.66 -1.91 -8.48
CA SER A 448 13.34 -2.08 -7.19
C SER A 448 14.86 -2.08 -7.44
N TYR A 449 15.40 -3.24 -7.81
CA TYR A 449 16.81 -3.38 -8.14
C TYR A 449 16.98 -4.05 -9.50
N SER A 450 17.99 -3.61 -10.24
CA SER A 450 18.38 -4.20 -11.53
C SER A 450 18.89 -5.64 -11.34
N LYS A 451 18.42 -6.54 -12.19
CA LYS A 451 18.81 -7.97 -12.20
C LYS A 451 20.03 -8.26 -13.10
N GLY A 452 20.94 -7.29 -13.23
CA GLY A 452 22.01 -7.29 -14.23
C GLY A 452 23.08 -8.39 -14.07
N TYR A 453 23.80 -8.70 -15.16
CA TYR A 453 24.84 -9.75 -15.29
C TYR A 453 26.02 -9.67 -14.30
N MET A 454 26.24 -8.52 -13.66
CA MET A 454 27.29 -8.32 -12.64
C MET A 454 26.84 -8.67 -11.22
N SER A 455 25.57 -9.06 -11.02
CA SER A 455 25.12 -9.71 -9.80
C SER A 455 25.91 -11.00 -9.62
N ILE A 456 26.93 -10.96 -8.77
CA ILE A 456 27.80 -12.09 -8.44
C ILE A 456 26.91 -13.30 -8.10
N PHE A 457 26.78 -14.24 -9.05
CA PHE A 457 25.90 -15.42 -8.99
C PHE A 457 24.42 -15.17 -8.60
N GLY A 458 23.83 -14.03 -8.95
CA GLY A 458 22.42 -13.76 -8.61
C GLY A 458 22.15 -13.42 -7.12
N LEU A 459 23.20 -13.23 -6.30
CA LEU A 459 23.08 -13.11 -4.84
C LEU A 459 23.01 -11.67 -4.31
N LEU A 460 23.42 -10.66 -5.10
CA LEU A 460 23.40 -9.26 -4.68
C LEU A 460 23.03 -8.34 -5.86
N PRO A 461 21.96 -7.53 -5.77
CA PRO A 461 21.71 -6.50 -6.76
C PRO A 461 22.87 -5.50 -6.79
N THR A 462 23.42 -5.26 -7.98
CA THR A 462 24.56 -4.35 -8.17
C THR A 462 24.17 -2.91 -8.41
N ALA A 463 22.91 -2.69 -8.80
CA ALA A 463 22.36 -1.36 -9.02
C ALA A 463 20.85 -1.40 -8.86
N TYR A 464 20.32 -0.26 -8.49
CA TYR A 464 18.95 0.20 -8.62
C TYR A 464 18.35 -0.01 -10.04
N ASP A 465 17.04 -0.30 -10.13
CA ASP A 465 16.29 -0.35 -11.42
C ASP A 465 15.96 1.08 -11.94
N TRP A 466 15.24 1.22 -13.04
CA TRP A 466 14.90 2.54 -13.61
C TRP A 466 13.60 2.53 -14.41
N ILE A 467 13.08 3.73 -14.69
CA ILE A 467 11.92 3.93 -15.56
C ILE A 467 12.20 3.43 -16.97
N ARG A 468 11.36 2.51 -17.46
CA ARG A 468 11.57 1.85 -18.77
C ARG A 468 10.87 2.58 -19.90
N GLU A 469 11.30 2.30 -21.13
CA GLU A 469 10.73 2.88 -22.33
C GLU A 469 9.21 2.65 -22.47
N SER A 470 8.70 1.49 -22.05
CA SER A 470 7.25 1.24 -22.03
C SER A 470 6.49 2.20 -21.10
N GLN A 471 7.08 2.58 -19.97
CA GLN A 471 6.51 3.55 -19.03
C GLN A 471 6.63 4.98 -19.58
N ILE A 472 7.75 5.33 -20.23
CA ILE A 472 7.93 6.63 -20.90
C ILE A 472 6.88 6.79 -22.01
N ASN A 473 6.73 5.79 -22.87
CA ASN A 473 5.75 5.80 -23.96
C ASN A 473 4.31 5.89 -23.43
N TRP A 474 4.01 5.13 -22.37
CA TRP A 474 2.72 5.23 -21.68
C TRP A 474 2.48 6.63 -21.12
N PHE A 475 3.46 7.23 -20.43
CA PHE A 475 3.35 8.59 -19.90
C PHE A 475 3.11 9.61 -21.03
N LEU A 476 3.87 9.55 -22.13
CA LEU A 476 3.71 10.43 -23.28
C LEU A 476 2.31 10.28 -23.90
N GLN A 477 1.79 9.06 -23.98
CA GLN A 477 0.42 8.79 -24.44
C GLN A 477 -0.63 9.38 -23.49
N GLN A 478 -0.51 9.15 -22.18
CA GLN A 478 -1.44 9.69 -21.18
C GLN A 478 -1.43 11.22 -21.18
N SER A 479 -0.24 11.82 -21.16
CA SER A 479 -0.05 13.27 -21.24
C SER A 479 -0.61 13.83 -22.54
N GLY A 480 -0.39 13.16 -23.68
CA GLY A 480 -0.93 13.53 -24.99
C GLY A 480 -2.46 13.56 -25.04
N ALA A 481 -3.12 12.68 -24.30
CA ALA A 481 -4.58 12.60 -24.22
C ALA A 481 -5.22 13.67 -23.32
N ILE A 482 -4.45 14.42 -22.53
CA ILE A 482 -4.98 15.47 -21.67
C ILE A 482 -5.37 16.70 -22.50
N LYS A 483 -6.67 17.04 -22.46
CA LYS A 483 -7.22 18.22 -23.11
C LYS A 483 -6.60 19.50 -22.54
N GLN A 484 -6.28 20.43 -23.41
CA GLN A 484 -5.88 21.78 -23.01
C GLN A 484 -7.08 22.53 -22.44
N ILE A 485 -6.81 23.36 -21.45
CA ILE A 485 -7.77 24.26 -20.82
C ILE A 485 -7.32 25.70 -21.06
N GLU A 486 -8.27 26.62 -21.07
CA GLU A 486 -7.97 28.04 -20.97
C GLU A 486 -7.45 28.29 -19.54
N ARG A 487 -6.17 28.66 -19.40
CA ARG A 487 -5.61 28.99 -18.10
C ARG A 487 -5.91 30.46 -17.82
N PRO A 488 -6.73 30.83 -16.79
CA PRO A 488 -6.91 32.22 -16.40
C PRO A 488 -5.70 32.80 -15.67
N PHE A 489 -4.61 32.03 -15.56
CA PHE A 489 -3.41 32.41 -14.84
C PHE A 489 -2.52 33.27 -15.74
N THR A 490 -2.53 34.58 -15.51
CA THR A 490 -1.36 35.40 -15.79
C THR A 490 -0.33 35.01 -14.74
N PRO A 491 0.84 34.44 -15.10
CA PRO A 491 1.93 34.30 -14.14
C PRO A 491 2.13 35.64 -13.45
N ASP A 492 2.22 35.65 -12.12
CA ASP A 492 2.78 36.84 -11.50
C ASP A 492 4.13 37.07 -12.17
N THR A 493 4.44 38.33 -12.46
CA THR A 493 5.53 38.68 -13.37
C THR A 493 6.90 38.45 -12.72
N SER A 494 7.09 37.40 -11.93
CA SER A 494 8.29 37.08 -11.18
C SER A 494 8.81 38.23 -10.30
N LYS A 495 7.92 39.19 -9.95
CA LYS A 495 8.30 40.43 -9.25
C LYS A 495 8.76 40.15 -7.82
N ASP A 496 8.25 39.08 -7.23
CA ASP A 496 8.63 38.50 -5.96
C ASP A 496 9.88 37.61 -6.04
N LEU A 497 10.35 37.26 -7.26
CA LEU A 497 11.50 36.37 -7.49
C LEU A 497 12.87 37.08 -7.56
N GLY A 498 12.91 38.39 -7.33
CA GLY A 498 14.16 39.19 -7.23
C GLY A 498 15.05 39.17 -8.49
N HIS A 499 16.32 39.58 -8.35
CA HIS A 499 17.28 39.74 -9.47
C HIS A 499 17.79 38.43 -10.09
N ILE A 500 17.24 37.28 -9.70
CA ILE A 500 17.77 35.95 -10.01
C ILE A 500 17.36 35.50 -11.42
N TRP A 501 16.23 36.02 -11.91
CA TRP A 501 15.83 35.94 -13.30
C TRP A 501 16.16 37.27 -13.99
N LYS A 502 17.20 37.30 -14.83
CA LYS A 502 17.34 38.39 -15.80
C LYS A 502 16.16 38.31 -16.75
N GLU A 503 15.29 39.30 -16.67
CA GLU A 503 14.10 39.48 -17.50
C GLU A 503 14.35 39.04 -18.96
N ARG A 504 13.55 38.09 -19.46
CA ARG A 504 12.98 38.27 -20.79
C ARG A 504 11.64 38.94 -20.58
N GLN A 505 11.59 40.26 -20.78
CA GLN A 505 10.33 40.96 -21.00
C GLN A 505 9.75 40.50 -22.33
N GLU A 506 9.18 39.30 -22.38
CA GLU A 506 8.12 39.06 -23.33
C GLU A 506 6.90 39.78 -22.77
N GLN A 507 6.53 40.89 -23.41
CA GLN A 507 5.26 41.57 -23.17
C GLN A 507 4.13 40.55 -23.36
N VAL A 508 3.67 39.95 -22.27
CA VAL A 508 2.45 39.16 -22.27
C VAL A 508 1.31 40.15 -22.49
N THR A 509 0.81 40.21 -23.72
CA THR A 509 -0.40 40.97 -24.06
C THR A 509 -1.57 40.49 -23.20
N PRO A 510 -2.36 41.38 -22.57
CA PRO A 510 -3.33 41.00 -21.52
C PRO A 510 -4.48 40.07 -21.97
N ASP A 511 -4.70 39.91 -23.28
CA ASP A 511 -5.94 39.29 -23.82
C ASP A 511 -5.73 37.98 -24.59
N THR A 512 -4.51 37.44 -24.66
CA THR A 512 -4.30 36.14 -25.33
C THR A 512 -4.67 34.99 -24.41
N ARG A 513 -5.91 34.52 -24.54
CA ARG A 513 -6.38 33.24 -23.98
C ARG A 513 -5.50 32.10 -24.50
N GLN A 514 -4.51 31.69 -23.71
CA GLN A 514 -3.62 30.59 -24.08
C GLN A 514 -4.20 29.26 -23.61
N LEU A 515 -4.47 28.37 -24.56
CA LEU A 515 -4.79 26.99 -24.26
C LEU A 515 -3.51 26.26 -23.87
N ALA A 516 -3.49 25.69 -22.68
CA ALA A 516 -2.38 24.87 -22.19
C ALA A 516 -2.92 23.66 -21.44
N LYS A 517 -2.14 22.58 -21.36
CA LYS A 517 -2.51 21.42 -20.53
C LYS A 517 -2.66 21.86 -19.07
N PRO A 518 -3.41 21.17 -18.21
CA PRO A 518 -3.38 21.36 -16.76
C PRO A 518 -1.97 21.21 -16.19
N ASN A 519 -1.71 21.75 -15.00
CA ASN A 519 -0.43 21.49 -14.33
C ASN A 519 -0.30 20.01 -14.01
N ALA A 520 0.93 19.53 -13.85
CA ALA A 520 1.20 18.12 -13.60
C ALA A 520 2.29 17.92 -12.55
N LEU A 521 2.13 16.89 -11.73
CA LEU A 521 3.15 16.36 -10.83
C LEU A 521 3.36 14.87 -11.12
N MET A 522 4.57 14.39 -10.94
CA MET A 522 4.93 12.99 -11.13
C MET A 522 5.60 12.47 -9.85
N PHE A 523 5.15 11.30 -9.40
CA PHE A 523 5.67 10.58 -8.25
C PHE A 523 6.25 9.25 -8.71
N PHE A 524 7.49 8.99 -8.30
CA PHE A 524 8.20 7.72 -8.42
C PHE A 524 9.25 7.70 -7.30
N HIS A 525 9.59 6.50 -6.82
CA HIS A 525 10.65 6.34 -5.84
C HIS A 525 12.01 6.25 -6.54
N ILE A 526 13.11 6.42 -5.80
CA ILE A 526 14.45 6.04 -6.28
C ILE A 526 14.33 4.69 -7.00
N PRO A 527 14.80 4.54 -8.24
CA PRO A 527 15.98 5.22 -8.80
C PRO A 527 15.82 5.87 -10.19
N LEU A 528 16.82 6.67 -10.57
CA LEU A 528 17.07 7.11 -11.95
C LEU A 528 18.26 6.36 -12.55
#